data_AF-A0A7J5TVU9-F1
#
_entry.id   AF-A0A7J5TVU9-F1
#
_cell.length_a   1.000
_cell.length_b   1.000
_cell.length_c   1.000
_cell.angle_alpha   90.00
_cell.angle_beta   90.00
_cell.angle_gamma   90.00
#
_symmetry.space_group_name_H-M   'P 1'
#
loop_
_entity.id
_entity.type
_entity.pdbx_description
1 polymer ?
#
loop_
_entity_poly.entity_id
_entity_poly.type
_entity_poly.pdbx_seq_one_letter_code
_entity_poly.pdbx_strand_id
1 'polypeptide(L)'
;MALVYDEMVLTDRATFERRVRQIANRFGFNPNWLMVVMRFESAGTFRPNVKNPYSGAVGLIQFTSSTAASLGTTTAALASMTAVKQLDYVERYFERWNITGKVTSLDVLYFYVFAPAYATKPLSYTAYAKGTTAYSQNAALDRNKDGKITLEEIAWTIRQYDRQPYPDGSSSAGINSTTGLLTVATLAGGFYLWKRKKYSAD
;
A
#
# COMPACT_ATOMS: atom_id res chain seq x y z
N MET A 1 -8.28 10.13 18.75
CA MET A 1 -7.37 8.94 18.69
C MET A 1 -6.30 9.19 17.65
N ALA A 2 -5.04 8.82 17.90
CA ALA A 2 -3.99 8.80 16.88
C ALA A 2 -4.34 7.81 15.74
N LEU A 3 -3.66 7.91 14.59
CA LEU A 3 -3.75 6.87 13.54
C LEU A 3 -2.72 5.76 13.81
N VAL A 4 -2.92 4.57 13.22
CA VAL A 4 -1.90 3.51 13.28
C VAL A 4 -0.59 3.99 12.67
N TYR A 5 0.53 3.63 13.32
CA TYR A 5 1.89 3.92 12.87
C TYR A 5 2.24 5.40 12.77
N ASP A 6 1.48 6.29 13.42
CA ASP A 6 1.77 7.73 13.43
C ASP A 6 3.17 8.02 13.99
N GLU A 7 3.63 7.20 14.94
CA GLU A 7 4.96 7.28 15.54
C GLU A 7 6.10 7.14 14.52
N MET A 8 5.85 6.46 13.39
CA MET A 8 6.80 6.29 12.30
C MET A 8 6.90 7.52 11.38
N VAL A 9 5.95 8.46 11.48
CA VAL A 9 6.01 9.74 10.77
C VAL A 9 6.92 10.68 11.56
N LEU A 10 8.11 10.93 11.00
CA LEU A 10 9.20 11.64 11.69
C LEU A 10 9.10 13.18 11.60
N THR A 11 8.39 13.71 10.61
CA THR A 11 8.30 15.16 10.35
C THR A 11 6.85 15.59 10.19
N ASP A 12 6.46 16.71 10.79
CA ASP A 12 5.12 17.30 10.68
C ASP A 12 3.96 16.32 10.97
N ARG A 13 4.16 15.38 11.91
CA ARG A 13 3.23 14.27 12.20
C ARG A 13 1.78 14.69 12.34
N ALA A 14 1.49 15.68 13.18
CA ALA A 14 0.12 16.15 13.41
C ALA A 14 -0.54 16.70 12.12
N THR A 15 0.25 17.33 11.25
CA THR A 15 -0.21 17.80 9.94
C THR A 15 -0.41 16.64 8.96
N PHE A 16 0.50 15.68 8.94
CA PHE A 16 0.39 14.46 8.14
C PHE A 16 -0.89 13.69 8.48
N GLU A 17 -1.13 13.41 9.77
CA GLU A 17 -2.34 12.72 10.23
C GLU A 17 -3.62 13.45 9.86
N ARG A 18 -3.66 14.78 10.08
CA ARG A 18 -4.81 15.60 9.71
C ARG A 18 -5.08 15.49 8.21
N ARG A 19 -4.05 15.52 7.38
CA ARG A 19 -4.19 15.40 5.93
C ARG A 19 -4.65 14.01 5.49
N VAL A 20 -4.14 12.95 6.11
CA VAL A 20 -4.62 11.58 5.89
C VAL A 20 -6.11 11.46 6.20
N ARG A 21 -6.58 12.01 7.33
CA ARG A 21 -8.01 12.01 7.68
C ARG A 21 -8.86 12.78 6.67
N GLN A 22 -8.38 13.92 6.18
CA GLN A 22 -9.09 14.69 5.16
C GLN A 22 -9.26 13.89 3.85
N ILE A 23 -8.19 13.23 3.39
CA ILE A 23 -8.23 12.39 2.18
C ILE A 23 -9.20 11.22 2.39
N ALA A 24 -9.08 10.51 3.53
CA ALA A 24 -9.93 9.38 3.86
C ALA A 24 -11.41 9.77 3.95
N ASN A 25 -11.73 10.90 4.57
CA ASN A 25 -13.08 11.44 4.62
C ASN A 25 -13.62 11.83 3.24
N ARG A 26 -12.80 12.47 2.39
CA ARG A 26 -13.20 12.87 1.03
C ARG A 26 -13.62 11.67 0.18
N PHE A 27 -12.90 10.56 0.28
CA PHE A 27 -13.13 9.38 -0.56
C PHE A 27 -13.97 8.28 0.12
N GLY A 28 -14.23 8.40 1.41
CA GLY A 28 -15.10 7.49 2.16
C GLY A 28 -14.44 6.16 2.53
N PHE A 29 -13.22 6.20 3.10
CA PHE A 29 -12.55 5.01 3.64
C PHE A 29 -11.94 5.26 5.02
N ASN A 30 -11.56 4.20 5.74
CA ASN A 30 -10.92 4.33 7.06
C ASN A 30 -9.49 4.89 6.93
N PRO A 31 -9.12 6.00 7.60
CA PRO A 31 -7.79 6.59 7.49
C PRO A 31 -6.64 5.66 7.93
N ASN A 32 -6.90 4.70 8.82
CA ASN A 32 -5.91 3.70 9.21
C ASN A 32 -5.51 2.80 8.04
N TRP A 33 -6.42 2.54 7.09
CA TRP A 33 -6.09 1.75 5.89
C TRP A 33 -5.05 2.46 5.02
N LEU A 34 -5.16 3.78 4.87
CA LEU A 34 -4.16 4.56 4.12
C LEU A 34 -2.81 4.56 4.84
N MET A 35 -2.79 4.61 6.17
CA MET A 35 -1.55 4.47 6.94
C MET A 35 -0.90 3.10 6.73
N VAL A 36 -1.67 2.01 6.79
CA VAL A 36 -1.19 0.64 6.52
C VAL A 36 -0.58 0.53 5.11
N VAL A 37 -1.30 1.02 4.09
CA VAL A 37 -0.84 0.99 2.70
C VAL A 37 0.43 1.83 2.52
N MET A 38 0.48 3.05 3.05
CA MET A 38 1.67 3.90 2.93
C MET A 38 2.87 3.31 3.66
N ARG A 39 2.66 2.72 4.84
CA ARG A 39 3.71 2.02 5.58
C ARG A 39 4.25 0.85 4.74
N PHE A 40 3.36 0.06 4.15
CA PHE A 40 3.73 -1.07 3.30
C PHE A 40 4.51 -0.61 2.06
N GLU A 41 4.07 0.46 1.39
CA GLU A 41 4.68 0.95 0.16
C GLU A 41 6.01 1.69 0.36
N SER A 42 6.16 2.38 1.48
CA SER A 42 7.39 3.10 1.85
C SER A 42 8.35 2.28 2.72
N ALA A 43 8.23 0.95 2.72
CA ALA A 43 9.06 0.04 3.51
C ALA A 43 9.14 0.37 5.02
N GLY A 44 8.05 0.89 5.58
CA GLY A 44 7.93 1.24 6.99
C GLY A 44 8.43 2.63 7.36
N THR A 45 8.78 3.48 6.39
CA THR A 45 9.47 4.74 6.67
C THR A 45 8.60 5.99 6.58
N PHE A 46 7.46 5.92 5.86
CA PHE A 46 6.65 7.08 5.48
C PHE A 46 7.45 8.19 4.76
N ARG A 47 8.61 7.85 4.18
CA ARG A 47 9.46 8.82 3.50
C ARG A 47 9.01 9.02 2.05
N PRO A 48 9.04 10.26 1.55
CA PRO A 48 8.61 10.59 0.19
C PRO A 48 9.60 10.15 -0.89
N ASN A 49 10.84 9.83 -0.51
CA ASN A 49 11.95 9.53 -1.42
C ASN A 49 12.35 8.04 -1.47
N VAL A 50 11.60 7.14 -0.82
CA VAL A 50 11.88 5.70 -0.92
C VAL A 50 11.74 5.26 -2.37
N LYS A 51 12.86 4.86 -2.99
CA LYS A 51 12.91 4.49 -4.41
C LYS A 51 12.98 2.97 -4.56
N ASN A 52 12.12 2.42 -5.42
CA ASN A 52 12.24 1.04 -5.85
C ASN A 52 13.39 0.92 -6.87
N PRO A 53 14.44 0.11 -6.62
CA PRO A 53 15.61 0.05 -7.49
C PRO A 53 15.33 -0.57 -8.87
N TYR A 54 14.25 -1.33 -9.02
CA TYR A 54 13.91 -2.00 -10.28
C TYR A 54 12.93 -1.20 -11.13
N SER A 55 11.89 -0.63 -10.51
CA SER A 55 10.85 0.13 -11.24
C SER A 55 11.09 1.64 -11.25
N GLY A 56 11.95 2.16 -10.38
CA GLY A 56 12.14 3.59 -10.17
C GLY A 56 10.96 4.29 -9.48
N ALA A 57 9.96 3.54 -9.02
CA ALA A 57 8.81 4.08 -8.30
C ALA A 57 9.20 4.72 -6.95
N VAL A 58 8.51 5.77 -6.52
CA VAL A 58 8.93 6.57 -5.35
C VAL A 58 7.82 6.86 -4.33
N GLY A 59 8.23 6.98 -3.07
CA GLY A 59 7.44 7.64 -2.03
C GLY A 59 6.30 6.83 -1.43
N LEU A 60 5.37 7.57 -0.80
CA LEU A 60 4.33 7.07 0.11
C LEU A 60 3.47 5.96 -0.47
N ILE A 61 3.14 6.02 -1.77
CA ILE A 61 2.36 4.98 -2.47
C ILE A 61 3.11 4.39 -3.68
N GLN A 62 4.43 4.58 -3.74
CA GLN A 62 5.27 4.11 -4.84
C GLN A 62 4.79 4.58 -6.23
N PHE A 63 4.71 5.89 -6.42
CA PHE A 63 4.38 6.51 -7.70
C PHE A 63 5.37 6.07 -8.79
N THR A 64 4.88 5.41 -9.83
CA THR A 64 5.66 5.09 -11.03
C THR A 64 5.89 6.34 -11.90
N SER A 65 6.84 6.29 -12.83
CA SER A 65 7.09 7.39 -13.77
C SER A 65 5.85 7.76 -14.60
N SER A 66 5.07 6.76 -15.04
CA SER A 66 3.84 7.00 -15.80
C SER A 66 2.75 7.63 -14.95
N THR A 67 2.57 7.17 -13.70
CA THR A 67 1.63 7.78 -12.76
C THR A 67 2.03 9.22 -12.45
N ALA A 68 3.31 9.48 -12.15
CA ALA A 68 3.82 10.83 -11.89
C ALA A 68 3.55 11.78 -13.08
N ALA A 69 3.85 11.34 -14.30
CA ALA A 69 3.58 12.10 -15.52
C ALA A 69 2.08 12.40 -15.68
N SER A 70 1.20 11.42 -15.42
CA SER A 70 -0.25 11.61 -15.49
C SER A 70 -0.81 12.59 -14.44
N LEU A 71 -0.05 12.87 -13.38
CA LEU A 71 -0.36 13.85 -12.34
C LEU A 71 0.33 15.21 -12.58
N GLY A 72 0.98 15.39 -13.74
CA GLY A 72 1.69 16.62 -14.11
C GLY A 72 2.99 16.84 -13.34
N THR A 73 3.68 15.77 -12.93
CA THR A 73 4.94 15.83 -12.17
C THR A 73 5.92 14.74 -12.61
N THR A 74 7.03 14.59 -11.88
CA THR A 74 8.03 13.52 -12.07
C THR A 74 8.30 12.78 -10.77
N THR A 75 8.84 11.57 -10.85
CA THR A 75 9.30 10.82 -9.67
C THR A 75 10.40 11.56 -8.91
N ALA A 76 11.28 12.27 -9.61
CA ALA A 76 12.29 13.13 -8.99
C ALA A 76 11.66 14.27 -8.17
N ALA A 77 10.71 15.00 -8.76
CA ALA A 77 10.00 16.07 -8.06
C ALA A 77 9.21 15.55 -6.85
N LEU A 78 8.53 14.41 -7.00
CA LEU A 78 7.83 13.74 -5.89
C LEU A 78 8.78 13.35 -4.76
N ALA A 79 9.94 12.81 -5.08
CA ALA A 79 10.94 12.40 -4.09
C ALA A 79 11.54 13.59 -3.32
N SER A 80 11.58 14.78 -3.93
CA SER A 80 12.06 16.01 -3.29
C SER A 80 11.00 16.71 -2.41
N MET A 81 9.77 16.21 -2.35
CA MET A 81 8.71 16.79 -1.51
C MET A 81 8.87 16.40 -0.05
N THR A 82 8.20 17.13 0.84
CA THR A 82 7.91 16.63 2.18
C THR A 82 6.83 15.55 2.11
N ALA A 83 6.74 14.68 3.11
CA ALA A 83 5.68 13.66 3.18
C ALA A 83 4.28 14.30 3.12
N VAL A 84 4.08 15.43 3.81
CA VAL A 84 2.82 16.20 3.78
C VAL A 84 2.49 16.71 2.36
N LYS A 85 3.45 17.32 1.65
CA LYS A 85 3.22 17.78 0.27
C LYS A 85 2.94 16.62 -0.68
N GLN A 86 3.59 15.47 -0.47
CA GLN A 86 3.35 14.28 -1.29
C GLN A 86 1.92 13.72 -1.08
N LEU A 87 1.28 13.93 0.07
CA LEU A 87 -0.13 13.56 0.28
C LEU A 87 -1.09 14.30 -0.66
N ASP A 88 -0.75 15.50 -1.14
CA ASP A 88 -1.58 16.19 -2.15
C ASP A 88 -1.59 15.42 -3.48
N TYR A 89 -0.49 14.75 -3.82
CA TYR A 89 -0.41 13.87 -4.99
C TYR A 89 -1.07 12.51 -4.74
N VAL A 90 -1.08 12.02 -3.49
CA VAL A 90 -1.87 10.84 -3.11
C VAL A 90 -3.36 11.14 -3.29
N GLU A 91 -3.83 12.33 -2.91
CA GLU A 91 -5.22 12.74 -3.13
C GLU A 91 -5.56 12.82 -4.62
N ARG A 92 -4.72 13.51 -5.43
CA ARG A 92 -4.92 13.60 -6.89
C ARG A 92 -4.90 12.24 -7.58
N TYR A 93 -4.06 11.33 -7.10
CA TYR A 93 -4.02 9.95 -7.58
C TYR A 93 -5.36 9.24 -7.36
N PHE A 94 -5.92 9.33 -6.15
CA PHE A 94 -7.22 8.74 -5.83
C PHE A 94 -8.38 9.42 -6.56
N GLU A 95 -8.32 10.74 -6.77
CA GLU A 95 -9.27 11.48 -7.59
C GLU A 95 -9.28 10.99 -9.05
N ARG A 96 -8.09 10.80 -9.65
CA ARG A 96 -7.93 10.26 -11.01
C ARG A 96 -8.59 8.88 -11.17
N TRP A 97 -8.54 8.04 -10.14
CA TRP A 97 -9.18 6.72 -10.14
C TRP A 97 -10.66 6.74 -9.76
N ASN A 98 -11.20 7.92 -9.42
CA ASN A 98 -12.59 8.12 -9.02
C ASN A 98 -13.02 7.10 -7.95
N ILE A 99 -12.26 7.01 -6.86
CA ILE A 99 -12.43 5.95 -5.85
C ILE A 99 -13.54 6.23 -4.83
N THR A 100 -14.15 7.43 -4.85
CA THR A 100 -15.14 7.86 -3.86
C THR A 100 -16.27 6.82 -3.71
N GLY A 101 -16.46 6.33 -2.48
CA GLY A 101 -17.49 5.34 -2.16
C GLY A 101 -17.24 3.93 -2.70
N LYS A 102 -16.11 3.67 -3.37
CA LYS A 102 -15.76 2.34 -3.93
C LYS A 102 -14.89 1.51 -2.99
N VAL A 103 -14.24 2.14 -2.01
CA VAL A 103 -13.28 1.48 -1.11
C VAL A 103 -14.02 0.91 0.10
N THR A 104 -14.33 -0.38 0.04
CA THR A 104 -15.10 -1.08 1.09
C THR A 104 -14.22 -1.85 2.08
N SER A 105 -12.92 -1.99 1.79
CA SER A 105 -11.96 -2.69 2.66
C SER A 105 -10.53 -2.20 2.44
N LEU A 106 -9.62 -2.58 3.34
CA LEU A 106 -8.18 -2.40 3.18
C LEU A 106 -7.68 -3.02 1.86
N ASP A 107 -8.19 -4.20 1.49
CA ASP A 107 -7.78 -4.88 0.26
C ASP A 107 -8.09 -4.04 -0.97
N VAL A 108 -9.30 -3.47 -1.05
CA VAL A 108 -9.71 -2.64 -2.19
C VAL A 108 -8.85 -1.38 -2.26
N LEU A 109 -8.58 -0.72 -1.13
CA LEU A 109 -7.67 0.43 -1.12
C LEU A 109 -6.28 0.06 -1.62
N TYR A 110 -5.76 -1.09 -1.17
CA TYR A 110 -4.46 -1.58 -1.59
C TYR A 110 -4.43 -1.96 -3.07
N PHE A 111 -5.51 -2.54 -3.62
CA PHE A 111 -5.60 -2.80 -5.06
C PHE A 111 -5.56 -1.52 -5.88
N TYR A 112 -6.19 -0.44 -5.42
CA TYR A 112 -6.08 0.87 -6.07
C TYR A 112 -4.65 1.43 -6.06
N VAL A 113 -3.74 0.93 -5.22
CA VAL A 113 -2.32 1.33 -5.25
C VAL A 113 -1.48 0.34 -6.06
N PHE A 114 -1.71 -0.96 -5.89
CA PHE A 114 -0.87 -2.02 -6.46
C PHE A 114 -1.25 -2.46 -7.88
N ALA A 115 -2.56 -2.56 -8.15
CA ALA A 115 -3.10 -3.06 -9.42
C ALA A 115 -4.42 -2.34 -9.77
N PRO A 116 -4.40 -1.01 -9.94
CA PRO A 116 -5.60 -0.18 -9.90
C PRO A 116 -6.62 -0.49 -11.02
N ALA A 117 -6.15 -0.96 -12.18
CA ALA A 117 -7.03 -1.38 -13.28
C ALA A 117 -7.97 -2.55 -12.90
N TYR A 118 -7.65 -3.28 -11.83
CA TYR A 118 -8.39 -4.46 -11.39
C TYR A 118 -9.03 -4.29 -10.02
N ALA A 119 -8.96 -3.10 -9.39
CA ALA A 119 -9.34 -2.91 -7.98
C ALA A 119 -10.79 -3.28 -7.63
N THR A 120 -11.69 -3.29 -8.61
CA THR A 120 -13.10 -3.66 -8.44
C THR A 120 -13.44 -5.06 -8.97
N LYS A 121 -12.43 -5.85 -9.36
CA LYS A 121 -12.61 -7.23 -9.83
C LYS A 121 -12.73 -8.19 -8.63
N PRO A 122 -13.34 -9.38 -8.81
CA PRO A 122 -13.41 -10.38 -7.75
C PRO A 122 -12.01 -10.89 -7.36
N LEU A 123 -11.87 -11.40 -6.13
CA LEU A 123 -10.60 -11.90 -5.59
C LEU A 123 -9.96 -13.01 -6.44
N SER A 124 -10.77 -13.79 -7.15
CA SER A 124 -10.31 -14.84 -8.09
C SER A 124 -9.72 -14.30 -9.40
N TYR A 125 -9.82 -12.99 -9.67
CA TYR A 125 -9.32 -12.40 -10.89
C TYR A 125 -7.79 -12.49 -10.96
N THR A 126 -7.27 -12.99 -12.08
CA THR A 126 -5.83 -13.01 -12.37
C THR A 126 -5.39 -11.61 -12.79
N ALA A 127 -4.66 -10.92 -11.90
CA ALA A 127 -4.09 -9.61 -12.18
C ALA A 127 -2.88 -9.73 -13.12
N TYR A 128 -1.97 -10.68 -12.85
CA TYR A 128 -0.77 -10.91 -13.65
C TYR A 128 -0.57 -12.39 -13.95
N ALA A 129 -0.06 -12.69 -15.14
CA ALA A 129 0.19 -14.06 -15.59
C ALA A 129 1.66 -14.23 -16.02
N LYS A 130 2.19 -15.44 -15.82
CA LYS A 130 3.55 -15.82 -16.19
C LYS A 130 3.83 -15.52 -17.67
N GLY A 131 5.02 -14.99 -17.94
CA GLY A 131 5.41 -14.50 -19.27
C GLY A 131 5.21 -13.00 -19.47
N THR A 132 4.56 -12.30 -18.54
CA THR A 132 4.48 -10.82 -18.53
C THR A 132 5.53 -10.21 -17.61
N THR A 133 6.00 -9.00 -17.94
CA THR A 133 6.90 -8.23 -17.06
C THR A 133 6.29 -7.99 -15.68
N ALA A 134 4.98 -7.72 -15.62
CA ALA A 134 4.27 -7.49 -14.38
C ALA A 134 4.28 -8.72 -13.45
N TYR A 135 4.12 -9.93 -14.01
CA TYR A 135 4.29 -11.16 -13.23
C TYR A 135 5.73 -11.32 -12.77
N SER A 136 6.73 -11.19 -13.66
CA SER A 136 8.14 -11.39 -13.30
C SER A 136 8.61 -10.47 -12.17
N GLN A 137 8.14 -9.22 -12.13
CA GLN A 137 8.47 -8.26 -11.05
C GLN A 137 7.80 -8.60 -9.71
N ASN A 138 6.72 -9.39 -9.74
CA ASN A 138 5.88 -9.70 -8.59
C ASN A 138 5.76 -11.21 -8.33
N ALA A 139 6.63 -12.04 -8.92
CA ALA A 139 6.51 -13.50 -8.90
C ALA A 139 6.51 -14.10 -7.49
N ALA A 140 7.04 -13.38 -6.50
CA ALA A 140 6.97 -13.77 -5.08
C ALA A 140 5.53 -13.78 -4.51
N LEU A 141 4.57 -13.17 -5.21
CA LEU A 141 3.15 -13.17 -4.84
C LEU A 141 2.39 -14.40 -5.35
N ASP A 142 2.91 -15.14 -6.34
CA ASP A 142 2.33 -16.40 -6.80
C ASP A 142 2.65 -17.50 -5.78
N ARG A 143 1.75 -17.69 -4.82
CA ARG A 143 1.97 -18.51 -3.62
C ARG A 143 1.79 -19.98 -3.92
N ASN A 144 0.86 -20.32 -4.80
CA ASN A 144 0.58 -21.70 -5.20
C ASN A 144 1.44 -22.15 -6.40
N LYS A 145 2.21 -21.24 -7.01
CA LYS A 145 3.11 -21.47 -8.15
C LYS A 145 2.39 -21.94 -9.40
N ASP A 146 1.13 -21.52 -9.59
CA ASP A 146 0.32 -21.91 -10.76
C ASP A 146 0.57 -21.04 -12.00
N GLY A 147 1.45 -20.04 -11.89
CA GLY A 147 1.78 -19.11 -12.97
C GLY A 147 0.82 -17.93 -13.07
N LYS A 148 -0.03 -17.71 -12.07
CA LYS A 148 -0.97 -16.59 -11.98
C LYS A 148 -0.78 -15.88 -10.65
N ILE A 149 -0.98 -14.56 -10.65
CA ILE A 149 -1.08 -13.75 -9.44
C ILE A 149 -2.51 -13.23 -9.41
N THR A 150 -3.29 -13.72 -8.46
CA THR A 150 -4.68 -13.33 -8.24
C THR A 150 -4.80 -12.14 -7.29
N LEU A 151 -5.94 -11.46 -7.31
CA LEU A 151 -6.24 -10.43 -6.31
C LEU A 151 -6.31 -11.01 -4.89
N GLU A 152 -6.68 -12.27 -4.71
CA GLU A 152 -6.62 -12.95 -3.40
C GLU A 152 -5.18 -13.05 -2.87
N GLU A 153 -4.20 -13.37 -3.72
CA GLU A 153 -2.80 -13.44 -3.30
C GLU A 153 -2.20 -12.06 -2.97
N ILE A 154 -2.62 -11.04 -3.72
CA ILE A 154 -2.28 -9.65 -3.43
C ILE A 154 -2.91 -9.22 -2.09
N ALA A 155 -4.19 -9.50 -1.87
CA ALA A 155 -4.89 -9.21 -0.62
C ALA A 155 -4.28 -9.95 0.57
N TRP A 156 -3.96 -11.23 0.41
CA TRP A 156 -3.31 -12.02 1.45
C TRP A 156 -2.04 -11.32 1.95
N THR A 157 -1.26 -10.71 1.05
CA THR A 157 -0.03 -10.00 1.43
C THR A 157 -0.28 -8.82 2.37
N ILE A 158 -1.27 -7.95 2.06
CA ILE A 158 -1.55 -6.79 2.92
C ILE A 158 -2.27 -7.20 4.21
N ARG A 159 -3.15 -8.21 4.17
CA ARG A 159 -3.79 -8.79 5.36
C ARG A 159 -2.77 -9.39 6.33
N GLN A 160 -1.73 -10.04 5.80
CA GLN A 160 -0.64 -10.55 6.64
C GLN A 160 0.25 -9.45 7.21
N TYR A 161 0.27 -8.28 6.58
CA TYR A 161 1.03 -7.14 7.05
C TYR A 161 0.30 -6.36 8.15
N ASP A 162 -1.03 -6.23 8.00
CA ASP A 162 -1.89 -5.53 8.96
C ASP A 162 -2.25 -6.45 10.14
N ARG A 163 -1.35 -6.51 11.13
CA ARG A 163 -1.45 -7.43 12.28
C ARG A 163 -1.91 -6.77 13.58
N GLN A 164 -2.22 -5.48 13.58
CA GLN A 164 -2.53 -4.76 14.81
C GLN A 164 -3.97 -4.24 14.81
N PRO A 165 -4.68 -4.35 15.95
CA PRO A 165 -5.92 -3.62 16.16
C PRO A 165 -5.68 -2.12 15.97
N TYR A 166 -6.69 -1.42 15.48
CA TYR A 166 -6.67 0.02 15.35
C TYR A 166 -6.88 0.70 16.70
N PRO A 167 -6.49 1.97 16.85
CA PRO A 167 -6.59 2.68 18.12
C PRO A 167 -8.01 2.76 18.70
N ASP A 168 -9.04 2.60 17.87
CA ASP A 168 -10.45 2.55 18.26
C ASP A 168 -10.96 1.12 18.58
N GLY A 169 -10.07 0.12 18.58
CA GLY A 169 -10.39 -1.29 18.81
C GLY A 169 -10.90 -2.05 17.57
N SER A 170 -11.10 -1.37 16.44
CA SER A 170 -11.48 -2.03 15.18
C SER A 170 -10.28 -2.74 14.52
N SER A 171 -10.52 -3.59 13.52
CA SER A 171 -9.47 -4.26 12.72
C SER A 171 -9.87 -4.30 11.25
N SER A 172 -8.90 -4.34 10.33
CA SER A 172 -9.17 -4.60 8.90
C SER A 172 -9.77 -5.98 8.65
N ALA A 173 -9.38 -6.95 9.48
CA ALA A 173 -9.88 -8.31 9.42
C ALA A 173 -11.14 -8.43 10.27
N GLY A 174 -12.27 -8.77 9.65
CA GLY A 174 -13.45 -9.32 10.34
C GLY A 174 -13.23 -10.76 10.83
N ILE A 175 -12.07 -11.06 11.42
CA ILE A 175 -11.71 -12.40 11.89
C ILE A 175 -11.84 -12.43 13.41
N ASN A 176 -12.77 -13.24 13.90
CA ASN A 176 -12.85 -13.66 15.30
C ASN A 176 -11.48 -14.21 15.73
N SER A 177 -10.81 -13.48 16.61
CA SER A 177 -9.56 -13.86 17.24
C SER A 177 -9.78 -15.12 18.08
N THR A 178 -9.29 -16.29 17.65
CA THR A 178 -9.07 -17.39 18.62
C THR A 178 -8.10 -18.49 18.20
N THR A 179 -7.54 -18.50 17.00
CA THR A 179 -6.57 -19.55 16.65
C THR A 179 -5.44 -19.02 15.77
N GLY A 180 -4.21 -19.11 16.29
CA GLY A 180 -3.01 -19.10 15.44
C GLY A 180 -2.01 -17.96 15.64
N LEU A 181 -1.71 -17.58 16.89
CA LEU A 181 -0.67 -16.57 17.18
C LEU A 181 0.78 -17.07 17.00
N LEU A 182 1.02 -18.36 16.69
CA LEU A 182 2.38 -18.94 16.83
C LEU A 182 3.02 -19.59 15.58
N THR A 183 2.40 -19.62 14.40
CA THR A 183 3.02 -20.25 13.21
C THR A 183 3.14 -19.35 11.97
N VAL A 184 2.68 -18.09 12.00
CA VAL A 184 2.57 -17.23 10.80
C VAL A 184 3.67 -16.15 10.72
N ALA A 185 4.55 -16.06 11.72
CA ALA A 185 5.64 -15.09 11.76
C ALA A 185 6.69 -15.30 10.64
N THR A 186 6.84 -16.52 10.13
CA THR A 186 7.91 -16.90 9.18
C THR A 186 7.58 -16.64 7.71
N LEU A 187 6.30 -16.70 7.27
CA LEU A 187 5.96 -16.60 5.84
C LEU A 187 5.71 -15.16 5.35
N ALA A 188 4.99 -14.34 6.11
CA ALA A 188 4.85 -12.90 5.77
C ALA A 188 6.15 -12.13 6.01
N GLY A 189 6.98 -12.62 6.93
CA GLY A 189 8.36 -12.18 7.11
C GLY A 189 9.15 -12.34 5.81
N GLY A 190 8.93 -13.38 5.02
CA GLY A 190 9.62 -13.59 3.74
C GLY A 190 9.41 -12.46 2.73
N PHE A 191 8.15 -12.11 2.41
CA PHE A 191 7.86 -11.03 1.45
C PHE A 191 8.20 -9.66 2.03
N TYR A 192 7.91 -9.39 3.31
CA TYR A 192 8.25 -8.12 3.94
C TYR A 192 9.77 -7.93 4.10
N LEU A 193 10.52 -8.96 4.52
CA LEU A 193 11.98 -8.92 4.59
C LEU A 193 12.60 -8.89 3.20
N TRP A 194 12.01 -9.55 2.20
CA TRP A 194 12.40 -9.41 0.80
C TRP A 194 12.20 -7.97 0.32
N LYS A 195 11.03 -7.36 0.59
CA LYS A 195 10.73 -5.97 0.28
C LYS A 195 11.75 -5.08 0.99
N ARG A 196 11.92 -5.22 2.30
CA ARG A 196 12.89 -4.44 3.10
C ARG A 196 14.34 -4.59 2.61
N LYS A 197 14.81 -5.80 2.31
CA LYS A 197 16.14 -6.06 1.71
C LYS A 197 16.28 -5.42 0.32
N LYS A 198 15.19 -5.38 -0.46
CA LYS A 198 15.12 -4.71 -1.75
C LYS A 198 15.17 -3.17 -1.65
N TYR A 199 14.83 -2.58 -0.50
CA TYR A 199 14.90 -1.13 -0.23
C TYR A 199 16.04 -0.70 0.70
N SER A 200 16.84 -1.63 1.23
CA SER A 200 17.97 -1.35 2.13
C SER A 200 19.31 -1.14 1.41
N ALA A 201 19.29 -0.85 0.11
CA ALA A 201 20.47 -0.42 -0.62
C ALA A 201 20.59 1.10 -0.50
N ASP A 202 21.10 1.52 0.65
CA ASP A 202 22.02 2.66 0.90
C ASP A 202 22.58 2.47 2.32
#